data_AF-A0A7Z9KX09-F1
#
_entry.id   AF-A0A7Z9KX09-F1
#
_cell.length_a   1.000
_cell.length_b   1.000
_cell.length_c   1.000
_cell.angle_alpha   90.00
_cell.angle_beta   90.00
_cell.angle_gamma   90.00
#
_symmetry.space_group_name_H-M   'P 1'
#
loop_
_entity.id
_entity.type
_entity.pdbx_description
1 polymer ?
#
loop_
_entity_poly.entity_id
_entity_poly.type
_entity_poly.pdbx_seq_one_letter_code
_entity_poly.pdbx_strand_id
1 'polypeptide(L)'
;MKQYISVFVVLLLVTAGCAKKPETAKTATKVETSKAAKTKAATAKTQKAEAKPKVAAEPKKEVAKKAPVAKAETKPVAKGVIKVTDVGFETPESILHDTEMDLYYVSNINGSPLAADGNGFISRIAPSGKMVALKWLDGTKEEITLNAPKGMVLVERTLFVTDLDHVRKFDAESSTSTGNIKIAGSS
;
A
#
# COMPACT_ATOMS: atom_id res chain seq x y z
N MET A 1 35.78 19.76 31.06
CA MET A 1 35.35 21.18 31.09
C MET A 1 34.06 21.30 30.31
N LYS A 2 32.99 21.67 31.02
CA LYS A 2 31.89 22.59 30.67
C LYS A 2 31.16 22.43 29.32
N GLN A 3 29.85 22.59 29.17
CA GLN A 3 28.64 22.64 30.02
C GLN A 3 27.51 22.79 28.97
N TYR A 4 26.47 21.95 28.98
CA TYR A 4 25.28 22.14 28.12
C TYR A 4 24.24 22.93 28.92
N ILE A 5 23.89 24.13 28.45
CA ILE A 5 22.85 24.98 29.05
C ILE A 5 21.59 24.88 28.20
N SER A 6 20.54 24.42 28.87
CA SER A 6 19.14 24.43 28.46
C SER A 6 18.57 25.84 28.59
N VAL A 7 17.86 26.35 27.58
CA VAL A 7 16.88 27.44 27.77
C VAL A 7 15.69 27.23 26.84
N PHE A 8 14.57 26.86 27.46
CA PHE A 8 13.21 27.06 26.98
C PHE A 8 12.93 28.57 26.80
N VAL A 9 12.35 28.98 25.67
CA VAL A 9 11.51 30.19 25.62
C VAL A 9 10.28 29.91 24.77
N VAL A 10 9.14 29.86 25.47
CA VAL A 10 7.79 30.03 24.94
C VAL A 10 7.61 31.52 24.64
N LEU A 11 7.12 31.89 23.46
CA LEU A 11 6.44 33.17 23.26
C LEU A 11 5.28 33.03 22.27
N LEU A 12 4.12 33.36 22.81
CA LEU A 12 2.79 33.35 22.21
C LEU A 12 2.48 34.79 21.78
N LEU A 13 2.02 35.01 20.53
CA LEU A 13 1.39 36.27 20.13
C LEU A 13 0.32 36.01 19.05
N VAL A 14 -0.93 36.17 19.48
CA VAL A 14 -2.14 36.29 18.67
C VAL A 14 -2.29 37.74 18.25
N THR A 15 -2.61 38.01 16.98
CA THR A 15 -3.39 39.19 16.60
C THR A 15 -4.35 38.86 15.46
N ALA A 16 -5.62 39.21 15.69
CA ALA A 16 -6.70 39.26 14.71
C ALA A 16 -6.70 40.63 14.01
N GLY A 17 -7.14 40.66 12.75
CA GLY A 17 -7.36 41.90 12.00
C GLY A 17 -8.32 41.70 10.84
N CYS A 18 -9.55 42.17 11.01
CA CYS A 18 -10.64 42.13 10.04
C CYS A 18 -10.57 43.24 8.97
N ALA A 19 -11.23 42.93 7.84
CA ALA A 19 -12.02 43.82 6.98
C ALA A 19 -11.33 44.91 6.13
N LYS A 20 -11.45 44.76 4.81
CA LYS A 20 -12.33 45.61 3.98
C LYS A 20 -12.46 45.08 2.55
N LYS A 21 -13.70 44.81 2.16
CA LYS A 21 -14.16 44.72 0.77
C LYS A 21 -14.39 46.15 0.25
N PRO A 22 -14.04 46.44 -1.00
CA PRO A 22 -14.88 47.32 -1.80
C PRO A 22 -15.38 46.65 -3.08
N GLU A 23 -16.47 47.22 -3.53
CA GLU A 23 -17.44 46.76 -4.50
C GLU A 23 -16.99 46.99 -5.95
N THR A 24 -17.69 46.26 -6.82
CA THR A 24 -17.60 46.10 -8.27
C THR A 24 -17.61 47.38 -9.12
N ALA A 25 -16.86 47.36 -10.22
CA ALA A 25 -17.30 47.96 -11.49
C ALA A 25 -16.70 47.20 -12.69
N LYS A 26 -17.61 46.71 -13.55
CA LYS A 26 -17.35 46.10 -14.86
C LYS A 26 -16.78 47.14 -15.83
N THR A 27 -15.93 46.73 -16.77
CA THR A 27 -16.07 47.01 -18.22
C THR A 27 -15.10 46.12 -19.00
N ALA A 28 -15.58 45.57 -20.11
CA ALA A 28 -14.91 44.61 -20.96
C ALA A 28 -14.18 45.26 -22.14
N THR A 29 -13.18 44.52 -22.66
CA THR A 29 -12.73 44.45 -24.06
C THR A 29 -11.87 45.60 -24.61
N LYS A 30 -10.58 45.33 -24.89
CA LYS A 30 -10.03 45.33 -26.26
C LYS A 30 -8.64 44.66 -26.33
N VAL A 31 -8.50 43.90 -27.41
CA VAL A 31 -7.34 43.20 -27.98
C VAL A 31 -6.20 44.16 -28.34
N GLU A 32 -4.95 43.79 -28.04
CA GLU A 32 -3.83 44.04 -28.96
C GLU A 32 -2.60 43.16 -28.70
N THR A 33 -2.14 42.56 -29.79
CA THR A 33 -0.93 41.77 -29.98
C THR A 33 0.34 42.62 -29.91
N SER A 34 1.43 42.09 -29.34
CA SER A 34 2.78 42.31 -29.88
C SER A 34 3.78 41.27 -29.34
N LYS A 35 4.95 41.24 -29.96
CA LYS A 35 5.75 40.08 -30.32
C LYS A 35 7.19 40.27 -29.82
N ALA A 36 7.76 39.18 -29.32
CA ALA A 36 9.16 38.72 -29.43
C ALA A 36 10.34 39.41 -28.69
N ALA A 37 11.17 38.50 -28.14
CA ALA A 37 12.65 38.48 -28.12
C ALA A 37 13.34 39.40 -27.09
N LYS A 38 14.50 39.10 -26.48
CA LYS A 38 15.53 38.05 -26.67
C LYS A 38 16.55 38.15 -25.50
N THR A 39 17.13 37.01 -25.09
CA THR A 39 18.52 36.83 -24.54
C THR A 39 18.89 37.50 -23.21
N LYS A 40 19.79 36.99 -22.34
CA LYS A 40 20.93 36.06 -22.50
C LYS A 40 21.37 35.55 -21.10
N ALA A 41 21.89 34.30 -21.07
CA ALA A 41 23.03 33.72 -20.33
C ALA A 41 23.50 34.35 -18.99
N ALA A 42 23.99 33.62 -17.98
CA ALA A 42 25.02 32.59 -18.06
C ALA A 42 25.27 31.92 -16.67
N THR A 43 25.49 30.59 -16.68
CA THR A 43 26.63 29.84 -16.06
C THR A 43 26.85 29.88 -14.52
N ALA A 44 27.39 28.88 -13.81
CA ALA A 44 27.43 27.41 -13.77
C ALA A 44 28.43 27.02 -12.63
N LYS A 45 28.37 25.74 -12.19
CA LYS A 45 29.36 24.94 -11.42
C LYS A 45 29.35 25.11 -9.89
N THR A 46 29.13 24.09 -9.04
CA THR A 46 29.60 22.67 -8.90
C THR A 46 30.99 22.51 -8.30
N GLN A 47 31.08 21.76 -7.18
CA GLN A 47 32.09 20.73 -6.78
C GLN A 47 31.77 20.35 -5.31
N LYS A 48 31.43 19.12 -4.88
CA LYS A 48 32.02 17.75 -4.92
C LYS A 48 33.28 17.55 -4.05
N ALA A 49 33.17 16.69 -3.02
CA ALA A 49 34.10 15.65 -2.52
C ALA A 49 33.55 15.17 -1.14
N GLU A 50 33.15 13.92 -0.85
CA GLU A 50 33.80 12.58 -0.87
C GLU A 50 34.83 12.34 0.26
N ALA A 51 34.48 11.50 1.26
CA ALA A 51 35.37 10.54 1.94
C ALA A 51 34.60 9.65 2.96
N LYS A 52 35.01 8.38 3.08
CA LYS A 52 34.60 7.27 3.98
C LYS A 52 35.91 6.69 4.62
N PRO A 53 35.96 5.76 5.62
CA PRO A 53 35.09 5.33 6.74
C PRO A 53 35.81 5.36 8.13
N LYS A 54 35.09 5.09 9.24
CA LYS A 54 35.65 4.34 10.39
C LYS A 54 34.56 3.58 11.16
N VAL A 55 34.90 2.36 11.58
CA VAL A 55 34.08 1.32 12.26
C VAL A 55 34.30 1.31 13.78
N ALA A 56 33.31 0.72 14.48
CA ALA A 56 33.22 0.24 15.87
C ALA A 56 32.81 1.30 16.94
N ALA A 57 31.86 1.05 17.85
CA ALA A 57 31.37 -0.21 18.42
C ALA A 57 29.87 -0.18 18.81
N GLU A 58 29.28 -1.38 18.92
CA GLU A 58 27.89 -1.70 19.31
C GLU A 58 27.50 -1.23 20.72
N PRO A 59 26.19 -1.11 21.01
CA PRO A 59 25.62 -2.11 21.92
C PRO A 59 24.34 -2.79 21.40
N LYS A 60 24.19 -4.03 21.87
CA LYS A 60 23.19 -5.05 21.55
C LYS A 60 21.80 -4.80 22.15
N LYS A 61 20.83 -5.56 21.62
CA LYS A 61 19.39 -5.73 21.92
C LYS A 61 18.52 -4.65 21.28
N GLU A 62 17.56 -4.96 20.41
CA GLU A 62 16.59 -6.04 20.52
C GLU A 62 16.14 -6.46 19.10
N VAL A 63 16.47 -7.70 18.72
CA VAL A 63 15.98 -8.30 17.48
C VAL A 63 14.49 -8.51 17.64
N ALA A 64 13.69 -7.65 17.01
CA ALA A 64 12.29 -7.93 16.75
C ALA A 64 12.23 -9.21 15.91
N LYS A 65 11.97 -10.33 16.59
CA LYS A 65 11.72 -11.63 15.99
C LYS A 65 10.55 -11.47 15.03
N LYS A 66 10.83 -11.59 13.73
CA LYS A 66 9.82 -11.97 12.73
C LYS A 66 9.22 -13.28 13.23
N ALA A 67 7.99 -13.23 13.72
CA ALA A 67 7.27 -14.42 14.13
C ALA A 67 7.24 -15.38 12.94
N PRO A 68 7.59 -16.67 13.12
CA PRO A 68 7.41 -17.66 12.08
C PRO A 68 5.92 -17.68 11.73
N VAL A 69 5.59 -17.54 10.45
CA VAL A 69 4.24 -17.83 9.97
C VAL A 69 4.01 -19.30 10.32
N ALA A 70 3.25 -19.55 11.39
CA ALA A 70 3.04 -20.89 11.88
C ALA A 70 2.31 -21.68 10.79
N LYS A 71 3.00 -22.70 10.26
CA LYS A 71 2.40 -23.79 9.52
C LYS A 71 1.14 -24.23 10.28
N ALA A 72 -0.02 -24.22 9.62
CA ALA A 72 -1.27 -24.57 10.26
C ALA A 72 -1.12 -25.93 10.97
N GLU A 73 -1.61 -26.03 12.21
CA GLU A 73 -1.46 -27.22 13.04
C GLU A 73 -2.03 -28.45 12.33
N THR A 74 -1.17 -29.41 11.98
CA THR A 74 -1.52 -30.63 11.25
C THR A 74 -2.16 -31.65 12.18
N LYS A 75 -3.45 -31.47 12.50
CA LYS A 75 -4.33 -32.58 12.85
C LYS A 75 -5.08 -33.00 11.58
N PRO A 76 -5.18 -34.30 11.25
CA PRO A 76 -5.86 -34.74 10.04
C PRO A 76 -7.28 -34.18 10.01
N VAL A 77 -7.60 -33.38 9.00
CA VAL A 77 -8.96 -32.89 8.81
C VAL A 77 -9.85 -34.08 8.48
N ALA A 78 -10.94 -34.22 9.24
CA ALA A 78 -11.89 -35.30 9.06
C ALA A 78 -12.39 -35.35 7.61
N LYS A 79 -12.41 -36.55 7.02
CA LYS A 79 -13.01 -36.76 5.69
C LYS A 79 -14.49 -36.36 5.75
N GLY A 80 -14.88 -35.32 5.04
CA GLY A 80 -16.25 -34.80 5.03
C GLY A 80 -16.37 -33.50 4.24
N VAL A 81 -17.61 -33.00 4.13
CA VAL A 81 -17.89 -31.69 3.51
C VAL A 81 -17.39 -30.59 4.44
N ILE A 82 -16.49 -29.75 3.95
CA ILE A 82 -16.05 -28.55 4.65
C ILE A 82 -17.11 -27.47 4.45
N LYS A 83 -17.72 -26.99 5.52
CA LYS A 83 -18.65 -25.86 5.49
C LYS A 83 -17.97 -24.64 6.08
N VAL A 84 -18.06 -23.52 5.36
CA VAL A 84 -17.58 -22.21 5.79
C VAL A 84 -18.77 -21.26 5.70
N THR A 85 -19.33 -20.88 6.84
CA THR A 85 -20.54 -20.04 6.91
C THR A 85 -20.30 -18.87 7.86
N ASP A 86 -20.97 -17.75 7.60
CA ASP A 86 -21.02 -16.59 8.51
C ASP A 86 -19.64 -16.00 8.87
N VAL A 87 -18.66 -16.13 7.96
CA VAL A 87 -17.28 -15.69 8.21
C VAL A 87 -16.96 -14.28 7.70
N GLY A 88 -17.93 -13.60 7.08
CA GLY A 88 -17.77 -12.23 6.57
C GLY A 88 -17.11 -12.12 5.20
N PHE A 89 -17.24 -13.15 4.35
CA PHE A 89 -16.88 -13.01 2.93
C PHE A 89 -17.75 -11.97 2.23
N GLU A 90 -17.16 -11.25 1.29
CA GLU A 90 -17.79 -10.13 0.58
C GLU A 90 -17.65 -10.36 -0.93
N THR A 91 -18.68 -10.96 -1.54
CA THR A 91 -18.68 -11.42 -2.94
C THR A 91 -17.43 -12.25 -3.26
N PRO A 92 -17.31 -13.48 -2.70
CA PRO A 92 -16.16 -14.33 -2.95
C PRO A 92 -16.20 -14.93 -4.37
N GLU A 93 -15.06 -14.92 -5.07
CA GLU A 93 -15.00 -15.33 -6.49
C GLU A 93 -14.17 -16.61 -6.72
N SER A 94 -12.99 -16.70 -6.12
CA SER A 94 -12.05 -17.80 -6.37
C SER A 94 -11.50 -18.34 -5.05
N ILE A 95 -11.26 -19.66 -5.02
CA ILE A 95 -10.52 -20.34 -3.96
C ILE A 95 -9.27 -21.00 -4.54
N LEU A 96 -8.15 -20.91 -3.82
CA LEU A 96 -6.86 -21.51 -4.21
C LEU A 96 -6.22 -22.18 -2.99
N HIS A 97 -5.78 -23.44 -3.12
CA HIS A 97 -5.06 -24.15 -2.08
C HIS A 97 -3.55 -23.89 -2.17
N ASP A 98 -2.95 -23.43 -1.07
CA ASP A 98 -1.51 -23.41 -0.84
C ASP A 98 -1.11 -24.70 -0.14
N THR A 99 -0.56 -25.65 -0.89
CA THR A 99 -0.20 -26.99 -0.41
C THR A 99 0.98 -26.99 0.56
N GLU A 100 1.83 -25.96 0.55
CA GLU A 100 3.00 -25.89 1.43
C GLU A 100 2.61 -25.47 2.85
N MET A 101 1.72 -24.48 2.95
CA MET A 101 1.21 -23.95 4.22
C MET A 101 -0.06 -24.67 4.70
N ASP A 102 -0.68 -25.45 3.81
CA ASP A 102 -1.99 -26.08 3.97
C ASP A 102 -3.07 -25.06 4.34
N LEU A 103 -3.20 -24.03 3.51
CA LEU A 103 -4.16 -22.94 3.65
C LEU A 103 -4.91 -22.73 2.34
N TYR A 104 -6.14 -22.23 2.40
CA TYR A 104 -6.87 -21.80 1.22
C TYR A 104 -6.96 -20.28 1.19
N TYR A 105 -6.64 -19.70 0.04
CA TYR A 105 -6.86 -18.29 -0.27
C TYR A 105 -8.22 -18.12 -0.91
N VAL A 106 -8.97 -17.12 -0.47
CA VAL A 106 -10.28 -16.77 -1.03
C VAL A 106 -10.25 -15.31 -1.45
N SER A 107 -10.50 -15.03 -2.73
CA SER A 107 -10.63 -13.65 -3.21
C SER A 107 -12.03 -13.11 -2.93
N ASN A 108 -12.09 -11.86 -2.49
CA ASN A 108 -13.33 -11.15 -2.17
C ASN A 108 -13.33 -9.81 -2.90
N ILE A 109 -14.34 -9.60 -3.74
CA ILE A 109 -14.50 -8.35 -4.50
C ILE A 109 -14.78 -7.17 -3.57
N ASN A 110 -15.68 -7.35 -2.59
CA ASN A 110 -16.19 -6.26 -1.74
C ASN A 110 -16.90 -5.13 -2.50
N GLY A 111 -18.08 -5.40 -3.04
CA GLY A 111 -18.91 -4.41 -3.73
C GLY A 111 -19.06 -4.70 -5.21
N SER A 112 -18.87 -3.69 -6.05
CA SER A 112 -19.12 -3.81 -7.49
C SER A 112 -18.00 -4.58 -8.21
N PRO A 113 -18.32 -5.54 -9.10
CA PRO A 113 -17.32 -6.38 -9.75
C PRO A 113 -16.37 -5.65 -10.70
N LEU A 114 -16.70 -4.41 -11.05
CA LEU A 114 -15.95 -3.55 -11.99
C LEU A 114 -15.40 -2.27 -11.33
N ALA A 115 -15.62 -2.07 -10.03
CA ALA A 115 -15.16 -0.85 -9.36
C ALA A 115 -13.68 -0.93 -8.99
N ALA A 116 -12.94 0.15 -9.28
CA ALA A 116 -11.56 0.36 -8.87
C ALA A 116 -11.52 1.22 -7.58
N ASP A 117 -12.03 0.69 -6.47
CA ASP A 117 -12.24 1.43 -5.21
C ASP A 117 -11.27 1.04 -4.09
N GLY A 118 -10.33 0.12 -4.36
CA GLY A 118 -9.29 -0.27 -3.42
C GLY A 118 -9.80 -0.98 -2.15
N ASN A 119 -11.00 -1.56 -2.15
CA ASN A 119 -11.58 -2.15 -0.94
C ASN A 119 -11.54 -3.70 -0.93
N GLY A 120 -11.11 -4.32 -2.03
CA GLY A 120 -11.05 -5.76 -2.20
C GLY A 120 -10.00 -6.42 -1.30
N PHE A 121 -10.14 -7.71 -1.04
CA PHE A 121 -9.24 -8.42 -0.14
C PHE A 121 -9.11 -9.92 -0.41
N ILE A 122 -8.01 -10.51 0.06
CA ILE A 122 -7.80 -11.97 0.07
C ILE A 122 -7.90 -12.49 1.50
N SER A 123 -8.74 -13.50 1.72
CA SER A 123 -8.87 -14.22 2.98
C SER A 123 -7.99 -15.46 3.02
N ARG A 124 -7.69 -15.93 4.22
CA ARG A 124 -7.08 -17.24 4.50
C ARG A 124 -8.00 -18.09 5.35
N ILE A 125 -8.23 -19.32 4.94
CA ILE A 125 -8.94 -20.33 5.72
C ILE A 125 -8.10 -21.60 5.87
N ALA A 126 -8.28 -22.29 6.99
CA ALA A 126 -7.67 -23.59 7.23
C ALA A 126 -8.45 -24.69 6.51
N PRO A 127 -7.86 -25.88 6.29
CA PRO A 127 -8.54 -27.01 5.66
C PRO A 127 -9.71 -27.53 6.50
N SER A 128 -9.76 -27.21 7.79
CA SER A 128 -10.90 -27.47 8.65
C SER A 128 -12.13 -26.58 8.35
N GLY A 129 -12.01 -25.60 7.45
CA GLY A 129 -13.02 -24.57 7.19
C GLY A 129 -12.96 -23.40 8.17
N LYS A 130 -12.05 -23.42 9.14
CA LYS A 130 -11.88 -22.33 10.10
C LYS A 130 -11.25 -21.11 9.42
N MET A 131 -11.80 -19.93 9.66
CA MET A 131 -11.19 -18.66 9.26
C MET A 131 -9.85 -18.46 9.97
N VAL A 132 -8.79 -18.23 9.20
CA VAL A 132 -7.45 -17.90 9.72
C VAL A 132 -7.26 -16.39 9.73
N ALA A 133 -7.60 -15.73 8.62
CA ALA A 133 -7.58 -14.27 8.52
C ALA A 133 -8.58 -13.82 7.44
N LEU A 134 -9.54 -12.97 7.82
CA LEU A 134 -10.55 -12.50 6.88
C LEU A 134 -9.95 -11.56 5.81
N LYS A 135 -9.16 -10.57 6.22
CA LYS A 135 -8.47 -9.64 5.32
C LYS A 135 -6.97 -9.80 5.46
N TRP A 136 -6.44 -10.92 4.94
CA TRP A 136 -5.00 -11.19 4.99
C TRP A 136 -4.21 -10.25 4.08
N LEU A 137 -4.66 -10.09 2.83
CA LEU A 137 -4.27 -8.97 1.97
C LEU A 137 -5.46 -8.02 1.88
N ASP A 138 -5.31 -6.82 2.41
CA ASP A 138 -6.38 -5.85 2.57
C ASP A 138 -6.12 -4.63 1.68
N GLY A 139 -6.93 -4.44 0.63
CA GLY A 139 -6.77 -3.34 -0.32
C GLY A 139 -6.86 -1.94 0.31
N THR A 140 -7.46 -1.83 1.50
CA THR A 140 -7.55 -0.55 2.21
C THR A 140 -6.23 -0.12 2.86
N LYS A 141 -5.19 -0.97 2.81
CA LYS A 141 -3.84 -0.66 3.30
C LYS A 141 -3.01 -0.03 2.19
N GLU A 142 -2.22 0.99 2.54
CA GLU A 142 -1.47 1.79 1.56
C GLU A 142 -0.51 0.95 0.70
N GLU A 143 0.02 -0.15 1.24
CA GLU A 143 0.98 -1.03 0.57
C GLU A 143 0.33 -2.11 -0.31
N ILE A 144 -0.99 -2.28 -0.23
CA ILE A 144 -1.74 -3.33 -0.91
C ILE A 144 -2.76 -2.70 -1.84
N THR A 145 -2.66 -3.01 -3.14
CA THR A 145 -3.69 -2.60 -4.11
C THR A 145 -4.50 -3.82 -4.52
N LEU A 146 -5.76 -3.84 -4.11
CA LEU A 146 -6.78 -4.81 -4.51
C LEU A 146 -8.11 -4.06 -4.65
N ASN A 147 -8.73 -4.15 -5.82
CA ASN A 147 -10.00 -3.49 -6.08
C ASN A 147 -11.14 -4.50 -6.08
N ALA A 148 -11.11 -5.42 -7.04
CA ALA A 148 -12.11 -6.45 -7.22
C ALA A 148 -11.41 -7.76 -7.61
N PRO A 149 -10.62 -8.38 -6.70
CA PRO A 149 -9.82 -9.56 -7.00
C PRO A 149 -10.67 -10.77 -7.40
N LYS A 150 -10.17 -11.54 -8.37
CA LYS A 150 -10.89 -12.68 -8.98
C LYS A 150 -10.03 -13.94 -8.91
N GLY A 151 -9.67 -14.51 -10.05
CA GLY A 151 -8.83 -15.70 -10.14
C GLY A 151 -7.43 -15.49 -9.55
N MET A 152 -6.89 -16.56 -8.95
CA MET A 152 -5.58 -16.58 -8.32
C MET A 152 -4.78 -17.82 -8.74
N VAL A 153 -3.45 -17.68 -8.77
CA VAL A 153 -2.52 -18.81 -8.89
C VAL A 153 -1.29 -18.57 -8.04
N LEU A 154 -0.76 -19.62 -7.42
CA LEU A 154 0.48 -19.58 -6.65
C LEU A 154 1.57 -20.26 -7.48
N VAL A 155 2.64 -19.53 -7.78
CA VAL A 155 3.83 -20.06 -8.45
C VAL A 155 5.01 -19.80 -7.54
N GLU A 156 5.67 -20.88 -7.10
CA GLU A 156 6.64 -20.84 -6.00
C GLU A 156 5.99 -20.18 -4.77
N ARG A 157 6.49 -19.04 -4.30
CA ARG A 157 5.87 -18.23 -3.24
C ARG A 157 5.23 -16.94 -3.74
N THR A 158 5.12 -16.75 -5.06
CA THR A 158 4.45 -15.58 -5.62
C THR A 158 2.98 -15.90 -5.89
N LEU A 159 2.09 -15.22 -5.17
CA LEU A 159 0.66 -15.22 -5.43
C LEU A 159 0.34 -14.20 -6.51
N PHE A 160 -0.16 -14.68 -7.64
CA PHE A 160 -0.71 -13.86 -8.71
C PHE A 160 -2.21 -13.74 -8.54
N VAL A 161 -2.74 -12.52 -8.58
CA VAL A 161 -4.16 -12.23 -8.41
C VAL A 161 -4.63 -11.40 -9.60
N THR A 162 -5.65 -11.87 -10.31
CA THR A 162 -6.34 -11.05 -11.32
C THR A 162 -7.21 -10.01 -10.61
N ASP A 163 -7.06 -8.74 -10.97
CA ASP A 163 -7.71 -7.59 -10.34
C ASP A 163 -7.98 -6.53 -11.41
N LEU A 164 -9.18 -6.59 -12.00
CA LEU A 164 -9.59 -5.75 -13.14
C LEU A 164 -8.58 -5.83 -14.30
N ASP A 165 -8.01 -4.69 -14.70
CA ASP A 165 -7.04 -4.57 -15.78
C ASP A 165 -5.59 -4.89 -15.37
N HIS A 166 -5.38 -5.43 -14.15
CA HIS A 166 -4.07 -5.79 -13.63
C HIS A 166 -4.01 -7.25 -13.14
N VAL A 167 -2.81 -7.82 -13.24
CA VAL A 167 -2.39 -8.96 -12.41
C VAL A 167 -1.50 -8.42 -11.30
N ARG A 168 -1.95 -8.55 -10.05
CA ARG A 168 -1.20 -8.18 -8.85
C ARG A 168 -0.30 -9.35 -8.43
N LYS A 169 0.87 -9.04 -7.90
CA LYS A 169 1.84 -10.03 -7.41
C LYS A 169 2.13 -9.77 -5.95
N PHE A 170 2.01 -10.81 -5.13
CA PHE A 170 2.32 -10.76 -3.71
C PHE A 170 3.24 -11.91 -3.33
N ASP A 171 4.19 -11.66 -2.45
CA ASP A 171 4.93 -12.72 -1.79
C ASP A 171 4.05 -13.34 -0.70
N ALA A 172 3.77 -14.63 -0.82
CA ALA A 172 2.80 -15.32 0.01
C ALA A 172 3.30 -15.60 1.43
N GLU A 173 4.61 -15.47 1.70
CA GLU A 173 5.15 -15.61 3.06
C GLU A 173 5.13 -14.29 3.82
N SER A 174 5.65 -13.24 3.19
CA SER A 174 5.78 -11.90 3.77
C SER A 174 4.53 -11.04 3.60
N SER A 175 3.60 -11.44 2.75
CA SER A 175 2.38 -10.68 2.40
C SER A 175 2.68 -9.34 1.74
N THR A 176 3.86 -9.21 1.12
CA THR A 176 4.31 -7.95 0.50
C THR A 176 3.94 -7.91 -0.97
N SER A 177 3.55 -6.73 -1.47
CA SER A 177 3.39 -6.51 -2.91
C SER A 177 4.76 -6.56 -3.59
N THR A 178 4.91 -7.44 -4.59
CA THR A 178 6.14 -7.60 -5.38
C THR A 178 6.01 -7.00 -6.79
N GLY A 179 4.88 -6.34 -7.05
CA GLY A 179 4.62 -5.59 -8.27
C GLY A 179 3.29 -5.95 -8.93
N ASN A 180 3.10 -5.49 -10.16
CA ASN A 180 1.90 -5.79 -10.95
C ASN A 180 2.22 -5.81 -12.45
N ILE A 181 1.29 -6.36 -13.22
CA ILE A 181 1.32 -6.41 -14.68
C ILE A 181 0.00 -5.82 -15.17
N LYS A 182 0.05 -4.68 -15.86
CA LYS A 182 -1.13 -4.14 -16.55
C LYS A 182 -1.39 -4.94 -17.82
N ILE A 183 -2.63 -5.33 -18.05
CA ILE A 183 -3.04 -6.03 -19.25
C ILE A 183 -3.55 -4.99 -20.26
N ALA A 184 -2.86 -4.86 -21.39
CA ALA A 184 -3.24 -3.87 -22.39
C ALA A 184 -4.55 -4.27 -23.08
N GLY A 185 -5.49 -3.32 -23.19
CA GLY A 185 -6.77 -3.54 -23.85
C GLY A 185 -7.85 -4.22 -23.00
N SER A 186 -7.57 -4.54 -21.72
CA SER A 186 -8.59 -4.99 -20.77
C SER A 186 -9.23 -3.81 -20.03
N SER A 187 -10.47 -4.00 -19.57
CA SER A 187 -11.25 -3.08 -18.74
C SER A 187 -11.87 -3.79 -17.56
#